data_AF-K9R853-F1
#
_entry.id   AF-K9R853-F1
#
_cell.length_a   1.000
_cell.length_b   1.000
_cell.length_c   1.000
_cell.angle_alpha   90.00
_cell.angle_beta   90.00
_cell.angle_gamma   90.00
#
_symmetry.space_group_name_H-M   'P 1'
#
loop_
_entity.id
_entity.type
_entity.pdbx_description
1 polymer ?
#
loop_
_entity_poly.entity_id
_entity_poly.type
_entity_poly.pdbx_seq_one_letter_code
_entity_poly.pdbx_strand_id
1 'polypeptide(L)'
;MKDKRYQVSMEAIKKKLEEEPDIVEDCRSNPDEEIIKLINDVGKPLENDVWIYRIVVSALSFTLVFCVVGAIWLRVNDKKTPELLTGLGTGALGALAGLLAPSPSRN
;
A
#
# COMPACT_ATOMS: atom_id res chain seq x y z
N MET A 1 4.48 -15.27 -24.85
CA MET A 1 3.77 -13.98 -24.68
C MET A 1 4.44 -13.23 -23.55
N LYS A 2 5.23 -12.18 -23.85
CA LYS A 2 5.91 -11.38 -22.82
C LYS A 2 4.87 -10.48 -22.13
N ASP A 3 4.66 -10.67 -20.83
CA ASP A 3 3.68 -9.95 -20.01
C ASP A 3 3.92 -8.44 -20.12
N LYS A 4 2.86 -7.65 -20.31
CA LYS A 4 2.95 -6.19 -20.54
C LYS A 4 3.62 -5.47 -19.36
N ARG A 5 3.59 -6.06 -18.15
CA ARG A 5 4.29 -5.56 -16.96
C ARG A 5 5.81 -5.67 -17.07
N TYR A 6 6.32 -6.68 -17.77
CA TYR A 6 7.75 -6.87 -18.00
C TYR A 6 8.35 -5.77 -18.88
N GLN A 7 7.60 -5.29 -19.87
CA GLN A 7 8.06 -4.21 -20.76
C GLN A 7 8.20 -2.89 -20.00
N VAL A 8 7.23 -2.55 -19.14
CA VAL A 8 7.23 -1.31 -18.34
C VAL A 8 8.37 -1.31 -17.32
N SER A 9 8.63 -2.45 -16.68
CA SER A 9 9.74 -2.59 -15.74
C SER A 9 11.11 -2.43 -16.42
N MET A 10 11.28 -2.97 -17.64
CA MET A 10 12.53 -2.84 -18.41
C MET A 10 12.76 -1.41 -18.94
N GLU A 11 11.71 -0.68 -19.30
CA GLU A 11 11.84 0.75 -19.65
C GLU A 11 12.23 1.60 -18.43
N ALA A 12 11.64 1.33 -17.27
CA ALA A 12 12.00 2.03 -16.02
C ALA A 12 13.46 1.76 -15.61
N ILE A 13 13.94 0.52 -15.76
CA ILE A 13 15.33 0.15 -15.49
C ILE A 13 16.28 0.85 -16.47
N LYS A 14 15.97 0.85 -17.77
CA LYS A 14 16.79 1.54 -18.77
C LYS A 14 16.88 3.03 -18.50
N LYS A 15 15.76 3.66 -18.11
CA LYS A 15 15.73 5.08 -17.80
C LYS A 15 16.59 5.43 -16.58
N LYS A 16 16.50 4.63 -15.49
CA LYS A 16 17.39 4.81 -14.32
C LYS A 16 18.85 4.66 -14.70
N LEU A 17 19.18 3.68 -15.54
CA LEU A 17 20.53 3.42 -16.03
C LEU A 17 21.10 4.53 -16.94
N GLU A 18 20.24 5.30 -17.60
CA GLU A 18 20.61 6.47 -18.41
C GLU A 18 20.76 7.75 -17.57
N GLU A 19 20.03 7.88 -16.46
CA GLU A 19 20.05 9.05 -15.57
C GLU A 19 21.23 9.02 -14.58
N GLU A 20 21.74 7.85 -14.21
CA GLU A 20 22.88 7.68 -13.30
C GLU A 20 23.98 6.84 -13.98
N PRO A 21 25.09 7.42 -14.47
CA PRO A 21 26.15 6.65 -15.13
C PRO A 21 26.99 5.78 -14.16
N ASP A 22 26.97 6.07 -12.86
CA ASP A 22 27.73 5.35 -11.83
C ASP A 22 27.26 3.89 -11.64
N ILE A 23 25.95 3.64 -11.77
CA ILE A 23 25.36 2.27 -11.69
C ILE A 23 25.76 1.38 -12.88
N VAL A 24 26.20 1.96 -14.01
CA VAL A 24 26.73 1.17 -15.13
C VAL A 24 28.14 0.64 -14.82
N GLU A 25 28.92 1.37 -14.04
CA GLU A 25 30.24 0.95 -13.58
C GLU A 25 30.16 -0.06 -12.43
N ASP A 26 29.24 0.11 -11.48
CA ASP A 26 29.05 -0.86 -10.39
C ASP A 26 28.38 -2.17 -10.87
N CYS A 27 27.52 -2.13 -11.88
CA CYS A 27 26.93 -3.34 -12.48
C CYS A 27 27.97 -4.25 -13.16
N ARG A 28 29.14 -3.70 -13.54
CA ARG A 28 30.26 -4.50 -14.06
C ARG A 28 31.02 -5.24 -12.96
N SER A 29 30.96 -4.74 -11.72
CA SER A 29 31.73 -5.27 -10.60
C SER A 29 30.98 -6.40 -9.90
N ASN A 30 29.66 -6.28 -9.68
CA ASN A 30 28.80 -7.32 -9.11
C ASN A 30 27.37 -7.22 -9.69
N PRO A 31 27.09 -7.88 -10.83
CA PRO A 31 25.83 -7.71 -11.55
C PRO A 31 24.61 -8.27 -10.80
N ASP A 32 24.76 -9.28 -9.95
CA ASP A 32 23.65 -9.96 -9.29
C ASP A 32 23.05 -9.16 -8.13
N GLU A 33 23.86 -8.52 -7.28
CA GLU A 33 23.35 -7.73 -6.15
C GLU A 33 22.69 -6.42 -6.60
N GLU A 34 23.26 -5.72 -7.57
CA GLU A 34 22.69 -4.46 -8.06
C GLU A 34 21.40 -4.66 -8.85
N ILE A 35 21.30 -5.73 -9.64
CA ILE A 35 20.06 -6.06 -10.34
C ILE A 35 18.95 -6.36 -9.33
N ILE A 36 19.24 -7.06 -8.22
CA ILE A 36 18.26 -7.30 -7.15
C ILE A 36 17.85 -5.99 -6.48
N LYS A 37 18.79 -5.06 -6.26
CA LYS A 37 18.50 -3.74 -5.70
C LYS A 37 17.62 -2.90 -6.62
N LEU A 38 17.93 -2.86 -7.92
CA LEU A 38 17.15 -2.17 -8.95
C LEU A 38 15.74 -2.77 -9.11
N ILE A 39 15.60 -4.10 -9.08
CA ILE A 39 14.29 -4.76 -9.14
C ILE A 39 13.47 -4.44 -7.90
N ASN A 40 14.09 -4.41 -6.71
CA ASN A 40 13.40 -4.03 -5.48
C ASN A 40 13.01 -2.55 -5.48
N ASP A 41 13.78 -1.66 -6.11
CA ASP A 41 13.49 -0.23 -6.18
C ASP A 41 12.39 0.07 -7.23
N VAL A 42 12.45 -0.60 -8.38
CA VAL A 42 11.44 -0.52 -9.46
C VAL A 42 10.16 -1.31 -9.13
N GLY A 43 10.24 -2.25 -8.19
CA GLY A 43 9.10 -2.98 -7.62
C GLY A 43 8.34 -2.21 -6.54
N LYS A 44 8.89 -1.07 -6.06
CA LYS A 44 8.34 -0.23 -5.00
C LYS A 44 7.72 1.11 -5.41
N PRO A 45 7.23 1.36 -6.64
CA PRO A 45 6.66 2.65 -7.01
C PRO A 45 5.37 2.97 -6.22
N LEU A 46 4.77 1.99 -5.53
CA LEU A 46 3.57 2.18 -4.72
C LEU A 46 3.85 2.25 -3.19
N GLU A 47 4.99 1.71 -2.71
CA GLU A 47 5.31 1.68 -1.28
C GLU A 47 5.82 3.03 -0.74
N ASN A 48 6.35 3.89 -1.62
CA ASN A 48 6.86 5.20 -1.19
C ASN A 48 5.79 6.30 -1.09
N ASP A 49 4.53 6.00 -1.45
CA ASP A 49 3.47 6.99 -1.40
C ASP A 49 2.86 7.06 0.01
N VAL A 50 3.67 7.56 0.97
CA VAL A 50 3.24 7.82 2.37
C VAL A 50 1.94 8.65 2.39
N TRP A 51 1.72 9.45 1.36
CA TRP A 51 0.50 10.23 1.19
C TRP A 51 -0.74 9.35 0.94
N ILE A 52 -0.65 8.31 0.11
CA ILE A 52 -1.77 7.37 -0.11
C ILE A 52 -2.09 6.61 1.18
N TYR A 53 -1.05 6.16 1.89
CA TYR A 53 -1.22 5.50 3.18
C TYR A 53 -1.93 6.42 4.18
N ARG A 54 -1.51 7.68 4.29
CA ARG A 54 -2.14 8.67 5.19
C ARG A 54 -3.59 8.95 4.80
N ILE A 55 -3.92 9.09 3.52
CA ILE A 55 -5.30 9.33 3.08
C ILE A 55 -6.19 8.14 3.44
N VAL A 56 -5.76 6.92 3.09
CA VAL A 56 -6.54 5.70 3.33
C VAL A 56 -6.75 5.50 4.84
N VAL A 57 -5.69 5.58 5.64
CA VAL A 57 -5.78 5.45 7.10
C VAL A 57 -6.65 6.56 7.70
N SER A 58 -6.51 7.80 7.24
CA SER A 58 -7.34 8.91 7.72
C SER A 58 -8.82 8.71 7.40
N ALA A 59 -9.16 8.29 6.18
CA ALA A 59 -10.53 8.02 5.77
C ALA A 59 -11.16 6.85 6.54
N LEU A 60 -10.41 5.75 6.75
CA LEU A 60 -10.87 4.63 7.57
C LEU A 60 -11.08 5.03 9.03
N SER A 61 -10.13 5.77 9.62
CA SER A 61 -10.23 6.22 11.00
C SER A 61 -11.42 7.17 11.20
N PHE A 62 -11.63 8.11 10.28
CA PHE A 62 -12.76 9.02 10.32
C PHE A 62 -14.10 8.29 10.18
N THR A 63 -14.17 7.27 9.32
CA THR A 63 -15.36 6.42 9.15
C THR A 63 -15.72 5.69 10.45
N LEU A 64 -14.72 5.16 11.15
CA LEU A 64 -14.90 4.52 12.46
C LEU A 64 -15.44 5.51 13.50
N VAL A 65 -14.84 6.70 13.59
CA VAL A 65 -15.31 7.76 14.50
C VAL A 65 -16.75 8.14 14.18
N PHE A 66 -17.10 8.34 12.90
CA PHE A 66 -18.47 8.64 12.49
C PHE A 66 -19.46 7.51 12.80
N CYS A 67 -19.07 6.25 12.62
CA CYS A 67 -19.90 5.11 13.02
C CYS A 67 -20.20 5.14 14.52
N VAL A 68 -19.19 5.37 15.36
CA VAL A 68 -19.36 5.42 16.81
C VAL A 68 -20.23 6.61 17.23
N VAL A 69 -19.93 7.80 16.73
CA VAL A 69 -20.69 9.02 17.04
C VAL A 69 -22.13 8.91 16.54
N GLY A 70 -22.33 8.41 15.32
CA GLY A 70 -23.66 8.18 14.74
C GLY A 70 -24.46 7.13 15.53
N ALA A 71 -23.81 6.06 15.98
CA ALA A 71 -24.45 5.03 16.81
C ALA A 71 -24.90 5.59 18.16
N ILE A 72 -24.05 6.39 18.82
CA ILE A 72 -24.37 7.05 20.10
C ILE A 72 -25.54 8.01 19.90
N TRP A 73 -25.49 8.85 18.85
CA TRP A 73 -26.54 9.83 18.60
C TRP A 73 -27.89 9.18 18.29
N LEU A 74 -27.87 8.07 17.55
CA LEU A 74 -29.08 7.32 17.24
C LEU A 74 -29.66 6.62 18.48
N ARG A 75 -28.79 6.14 19.38
CA ARG A 75 -29.18 5.55 20.66
C ARG A 75 -29.84 6.58 21.58
N VAL A 76 -29.37 7.82 21.59
CA VAL A 76 -29.97 8.94 22.35
C VAL A 76 -31.37 9.29 21.83
N ASN A 77 -31.65 9.04 20.56
CA ASN A 77 -32.97 9.24 19.95
C ASN A 77 -33.89 8.01 20.04
N ASP A 78 -33.55 7.01 20.87
CA ASP A 78 -34.28 5.74 21.05
C ASP A 78 -34.49 4.94 19.74
N LYS A 79 -33.68 5.22 18.71
CA LYS A 79 -33.73 4.50 17.45
C LYS A 79 -32.74 3.35 17.46
N LYS A 80 -33.14 2.22 16.87
CA LYS A 80 -32.26 1.06 16.70
C LYS A 80 -31.07 1.44 15.82
N THR A 81 -29.87 1.06 16.24
CA THR A 81 -28.65 1.15 15.43
C THR A 81 -28.80 0.30 14.17
N PRO A 82 -28.71 0.89 12.97
CA PRO A 82 -28.85 0.15 11.72
C PRO A 82 -27.69 -0.83 11.57
N GLU A 83 -28.01 -2.06 11.16
CA GLU A 83 -27.04 -3.15 10.96
C GLU A 83 -25.93 -2.75 9.97
N LEU A 84 -26.26 -1.90 9.01
CA LEU A 84 -25.33 -1.32 8.05
C LEU A 84 -24.19 -0.54 8.73
N LEU A 85 -24.48 0.19 9.81
CA LEU A 85 -23.49 0.98 10.54
C LEU A 85 -22.50 0.08 11.29
N THR A 86 -23.00 -0.98 11.92
CA THR A 86 -22.16 -2.02 12.53
C THR A 86 -21.35 -2.79 11.49
N GLY A 87 -21.93 -3.09 10.32
CA GLY A 87 -21.25 -3.78 9.22
C GLY A 87 -20.12 -2.95 8.59
N LEU A 88 -20.32 -1.64 8.46
CA LEU A 88 -19.26 -0.73 8.01
C LEU A 88 -18.11 -0.66 9.02
N GLY A 89 -18.43 -0.61 10.32
CA GLY A 89 -17.43 -0.63 11.40
C GLY A 89 -16.57 -1.89 11.38
N THR A 90 -17.18 -3.08 11.25
CA THR A 90 -16.44 -4.35 11.20
C THR A 90 -15.63 -4.50 9.91
N GLY A 91 -16.16 -4.05 8.77
CA GLY A 91 -15.43 -4.01 7.49
C GLY A 91 -14.19 -3.10 7.55
N ALA A 92 -14.31 -1.91 8.12
CA ALA A 92 -13.20 -0.99 8.32
C ALA A 92 -12.12 -1.57 9.26
N LEU A 93 -12.52 -2.20 10.37
CA LEU A 93 -11.58 -2.87 11.28
C LEU A 93 -10.87 -4.04 10.60
N GLY A 94 -11.57 -4.84 9.79
CA GLY A 94 -10.97 -5.94 9.02
C GLY A 94 -9.92 -5.46 8.01
N ALA A 95 -10.19 -4.36 7.32
CA ALA A 95 -9.23 -3.75 6.40
C ALA A 95 -7.98 -3.21 7.12
N LEU A 96 -8.13 -2.57 8.29
CA LEU A 96 -7.00 -2.14 9.11
C LEU A 96 -6.18 -3.31 9.63
N ALA A 97 -6.84 -4.38 10.08
CA ALA A 97 -6.16 -5.61 10.51
C ALA A 97 -5.39 -6.25 9.34
N GLY A 98 -5.94 -6.23 8.13
CA GLY A 98 -5.25 -6.70 6.92
C GLY A 98 -4.03 -5.85 6.54
N LEU A 99 -4.10 -4.52 6.70
CA LEU A 99 -2.98 -3.61 6.44
C LEU A 99 -1.83 -3.79 7.44
N LEU A 100 -2.17 -4.08 8.71
CA LEU A 100 -1.21 -4.27 9.80
C LEU A 100 -0.80 -5.72 10.00
N ALA A 101 -1.37 -6.64 9.22
CA ALA A 101 -1.00 -8.05 9.29
C ALA A 101 0.47 -8.20 8.85
N PRO A 102 1.34 -8.80 9.68
CA PRO A 102 2.72 -9.00 9.32
C PRO A 102 2.78 -9.88 8.07
N SER A 103 3.48 -9.42 7.04
CA SER A 103 3.72 -10.23 5.85
C SER A 103 4.52 -11.47 6.27
N PRO A 104 4.12 -12.68 5.82
CA PRO A 104 4.78 -13.91 6.24
C PRO A 104 6.25 -13.87 5.84
N SER A 105 7.11 -13.78 6.85
CA SER A 105 8.56 -13.89 6.70
C SER A 105 8.87 -15.34 6.31
N ARG A 106 9.18 -15.53 5.03
CA ARG A 106 9.52 -16.84 4.48
C ARG A 106 10.96 -17.16 4.88
N ASN A 107 11.11 -18.03 5.87
CA ASN A 107 12.37 -18.70 6.20
C ASN A 107 12.63 -19.87 5.26
#